data_AF-A0A968RL66-F1
#
_entry.id   AF-A0A968RL66-F1
#
_cell.length_a   1.000
_cell.length_b   1.000
_cell.length_c   1.000
_cell.angle_alpha   90.00
_cell.angle_beta   90.00
_cell.angle_gamma   90.00
#
_symmetry.space_group_name_H-M   'P 1'
#
loop_
_entity.id
_entity.type
_entity.pdbx_description
1 polymer ?
#
loop_
_entity_poly.entity_id
_entity_poly.type
_entity_poly.pdbx_seq_one_letter_code
_entity_poly.pdbx_strand_id
1 'polypeptide(L)'
;MTFDGENNQPYVSIEKHLSDYREEYGIKNVSMNGVRDFLSLNPALEDSILNVNPSYTFFRKGGTDILGAGQVPLAPEISIAVDPKYIPLGSCLLAAVPIANKKGIVVGHEFRLLLAQDVGGAIRGAGHVDVYFGTGKEAQKKANYFNHYGRLWLLLPKDKAEVEVVPVEEKIVEIDFDSWFSS
;
A
#
# COMPACT_ATOMS: atom_id res chain seq x y z
N MET A 1 14.32 10.71 -6.19
CA MET A 1 14.66 9.55 -7.07
C MET A 1 13.35 8.94 -7.54
N THR A 2 13.30 8.22 -8.66
CA THR A 2 12.07 7.57 -9.15
C THR A 2 12.30 6.07 -9.29
N PHE A 3 11.24 5.26 -9.12
CA PHE A 3 11.29 3.80 -9.30
C PHE A 3 11.79 3.45 -10.70
N ASP A 4 12.63 2.42 -10.79
CA ASP A 4 13.24 1.96 -12.05
C ASP A 4 13.13 0.44 -12.25
N GLY A 5 12.63 -0.29 -11.25
CA GLY A 5 12.40 -1.74 -11.33
C GLY A 5 12.62 -2.45 -10.00
N GLU A 6 12.45 -3.77 -10.04
CA GLU A 6 12.67 -4.67 -8.91
C GLU A 6 13.36 -5.96 -9.35
N ASN A 7 13.92 -6.71 -8.39
CA ASN A 7 14.61 -7.96 -8.66
C ASN A 7 13.67 -9.19 -8.82
N ASN A 8 12.35 -8.98 -8.86
CA ASN A 8 11.31 -10.00 -9.00
C ASN A 8 11.31 -11.11 -7.93
N GLN A 9 11.94 -10.90 -6.78
CA GLN A 9 11.84 -11.81 -5.64
C GLN A 9 10.56 -11.52 -4.84
N PRO A 10 9.97 -12.52 -4.17
CA PRO A 10 8.76 -12.29 -3.38
C PRO A 10 9.06 -11.36 -2.20
N TYR A 11 8.18 -10.38 -1.99
CA TYR A 11 8.23 -9.51 -0.83
C TYR A 11 7.92 -10.29 0.46
N VAL A 12 8.76 -10.09 1.48
CA VAL A 12 8.53 -10.60 2.84
C VAL A 12 8.50 -9.41 3.80
N SER A 13 7.43 -9.31 4.58
CA SER A 13 7.27 -8.23 5.58
C SER A 13 8.25 -8.43 6.73
N ILE A 14 9.14 -7.46 6.91
CA ILE A 14 10.08 -7.39 8.03
C ILE A 14 9.32 -7.18 9.34
N GLU A 15 8.27 -6.36 9.33
CA GLU A 15 7.44 -6.12 10.52
C GLU A 15 6.77 -7.41 11.01
N LYS A 16 6.21 -8.19 10.08
CA LYS A 16 5.63 -9.50 10.39
C LYS A 16 6.68 -10.46 10.93
N HIS A 17 7.84 -10.54 10.27
CA HIS A 17 8.95 -11.36 10.76
C HIS A 17 9.34 -10.98 12.19
N LEU A 18 9.55 -9.70 12.48
CA LEU A 18 9.91 -9.23 13.82
C LEU A 18 8.78 -9.41 14.83
N SER A 19 7.52 -9.39 14.40
CA SER A 19 6.38 -9.71 15.27
C SER A 19 6.43 -11.15 15.77
N ASP A 20 6.80 -12.10 14.90
CA ASP A 20 6.92 -13.52 15.25
C ASP A 20 8.03 -13.77 16.31
N TYR A 21 9.05 -12.90 16.36
CA TYR A 21 10.17 -12.99 17.31
C TYR A 21 10.19 -11.85 18.36
N ARG A 22 9.09 -11.10 18.51
CA ARG A 22 9.07 -9.88 19.34
C ARG A 22 9.40 -10.12 20.81
N GLU A 23 9.07 -11.29 21.34
CA GLU A 23 9.35 -11.65 22.74
C GLU A 23 10.85 -11.91 22.95
N GLU A 24 11.49 -12.59 22.00
CA GLU A 24 12.93 -12.85 22.00
C GLU A 24 13.73 -11.56 21.86
N TYR A 25 13.30 -10.68 20.95
CA TYR A 25 13.96 -9.39 20.69
C TYR A 25 13.52 -8.26 21.63
N GLY A 26 12.54 -8.48 22.51
CA GLY A 26 12.00 -7.45 23.40
C GLY A 26 11.34 -6.26 22.69
N ILE A 27 10.81 -6.48 21.49
CA ILE A 27 10.20 -5.44 20.64
C ILE A 27 8.76 -5.18 21.12
N LYS A 28 8.49 -3.96 21.60
CA LYS A 28 7.17 -3.57 22.08
C LYS A 28 6.21 -3.11 20.98
N ASN A 29 6.75 -2.57 19.89
CA ASN A 29 5.99 -2.02 18.77
C ASN A 29 6.71 -2.38 17.47
N VAL A 30 6.03 -3.13 16.60
CA VAL A 30 6.58 -3.60 15.32
C VAL A 30 6.24 -2.70 14.12
N SER A 31 5.68 -1.51 14.36
CA SER A 31 5.55 -0.49 13.31
C SER A 31 6.91 -0.11 12.72
N MET A 32 6.92 0.41 11.50
CA MET A 32 8.08 0.98 10.81
C MET A 32 9.02 1.81 11.70
N ASN A 33 8.46 2.67 12.57
CA ASN A 33 9.27 3.45 13.51
C ASN A 33 9.90 2.56 14.59
N GLY A 34 9.16 1.61 15.14
CA GLY A 34 9.69 0.65 16.10
C GLY A 34 10.76 -0.28 15.50
N VAL A 35 10.60 -0.69 14.24
CA VAL A 35 11.64 -1.45 13.53
C VAL A 35 12.91 -0.60 13.34
N ARG A 36 12.79 0.65 12.93
CA ARG A 36 13.94 1.58 12.81
C ARG A 36 14.64 1.77 14.15
N ASP A 37 13.88 2.01 15.22
CA ASP A 37 14.42 2.19 16.55
C ASP A 37 15.16 0.92 17.01
N PHE A 38 14.55 -0.26 16.79
CA PHE A 38 15.16 -1.55 17.11
C PHE A 38 16.49 -1.77 16.37
N LEU A 39 16.53 -1.54 15.05
CA LEU A 39 17.75 -1.68 14.25
C LEU A 39 18.83 -0.69 14.67
N SER A 40 18.45 0.55 15.01
CA SER A 40 19.41 1.56 15.50
C SER A 40 20.10 1.16 16.81
N LEU A 41 19.40 0.40 17.66
CA LEU A 41 19.92 -0.13 18.93
C LEU A 41 20.68 -1.45 18.74
N ASN A 42 20.46 -2.15 17.62
CA ASN A 42 21.01 -3.48 17.34
C ASN A 42 21.66 -3.55 15.94
N PRO A 43 22.68 -2.71 15.64
CA PRO A 43 23.26 -2.63 14.29
C PRO A 43 23.89 -3.95 13.82
N ALA A 44 24.31 -4.82 14.76
CA ALA A 44 24.84 -6.15 14.42
C ALA A 44 23.79 -7.11 13.84
N LEU A 45 22.49 -6.82 14.02
CA LEU A 45 21.38 -7.62 13.49
C LEU A 45 20.77 -7.01 12.21
N GLU A 46 21.25 -5.86 11.77
CA GLU A 46 20.65 -5.14 10.65
C GLU A 46 20.64 -5.97 9.36
N ASP A 47 21.80 -6.50 8.97
CA ASP A 47 21.90 -7.31 7.75
C ASP A 47 21.05 -8.59 7.85
N SER A 48 21.03 -9.26 9.01
CA SER A 48 20.27 -10.52 9.13
C SER A 48 18.76 -10.27 9.05
N ILE A 49 18.28 -9.16 9.59
CA ILE A 49 16.85 -8.79 9.60
C ILE A 49 16.40 -8.23 8.25
N LEU A 50 17.18 -7.31 7.66
CA LEU A 50 16.83 -6.71 6.37
C LEU A 50 16.87 -7.76 5.24
N ASN A 51 17.82 -8.70 5.27
CA ASN A 51 17.94 -9.76 4.26
C ASN A 51 16.86 -10.86 4.37
N VAL A 52 15.98 -10.82 5.39
CA VAL A 52 14.78 -11.66 5.42
C VAL A 52 13.87 -11.36 4.22
N ASN A 53 13.87 -10.11 3.75
CA ASN A 53 13.17 -9.72 2.55
C ASN A 53 14.08 -9.82 1.32
N PRO A 54 13.94 -10.86 0.47
CA PRO A 54 14.78 -10.98 -0.72
C PRO A 54 14.39 -9.98 -1.82
N SER A 55 13.24 -9.32 -1.71
CA SER A 55 12.77 -8.29 -2.65
C SER A 55 13.66 -7.06 -2.57
N TYR A 56 14.08 -6.55 -3.74
CA TYR A 56 14.90 -5.35 -3.84
C TYR A 56 14.38 -4.42 -4.93
N THR A 57 14.28 -3.12 -4.60
CA THR A 57 13.80 -2.06 -5.49
C THR A 57 14.94 -1.18 -5.97
N PHE A 58 15.00 -0.95 -7.28
CA PHE A 58 15.97 -0.08 -7.93
C PHE A 58 15.36 1.28 -8.23
N PHE A 59 16.17 2.33 -8.08
CA PHE A 59 15.77 3.70 -8.34
C PHE A 59 16.77 4.40 -9.26
N ARG A 60 16.27 5.31 -10.08
CA ARG A 60 17.09 6.19 -10.92
C ARG A 60 17.02 7.65 -10.48
N LYS A 61 18.07 8.40 -10.80
CA LYS A 61 18.08 9.86 -10.67
C LYS A 61 17.40 10.47 -11.89
N GLY A 62 16.27 11.15 -11.71
CA GLY A 62 15.58 11.90 -12.76
C GLY A 62 14.05 11.87 -12.64
N GLY A 63 13.40 12.89 -13.20
CA GLY A 63 11.94 13.08 -13.19
C GLY A 63 11.41 13.73 -11.91
N THR A 64 10.49 14.69 -12.06
CA THR A 64 9.66 15.18 -10.94
C THR A 64 8.45 14.28 -10.68
N ASP A 65 8.07 13.52 -11.70
CA ASP A 65 6.83 12.77 -11.70
C ASP A 65 7.07 11.38 -11.10
N ILE A 66 6.24 11.02 -10.13
CA ILE A 66 6.16 9.65 -9.63
C ILE A 66 5.33 8.88 -10.65
N LEU A 67 5.95 7.90 -11.30
CA LEU A 67 5.32 7.06 -12.31
C LEU A 67 4.91 5.74 -11.67
N GLY A 68 3.68 5.30 -11.93
CA GLY A 68 3.23 3.96 -11.57
C GLY A 68 3.68 2.90 -12.58
N ALA A 69 3.28 1.65 -12.33
CA ALA A 69 3.55 0.47 -13.16
C ALA A 69 3.31 0.67 -14.67
N GLY A 70 2.33 1.50 -15.06
CA GLY A 70 2.02 1.81 -16.46
C GLY A 70 2.85 2.92 -17.10
N GLN A 71 3.89 3.44 -16.42
CA GLN A 71 4.63 4.65 -16.82
C GLN A 71 3.74 5.91 -16.93
N VAL A 72 2.64 5.93 -16.17
CA VAL A 72 1.71 7.06 -16.09
C VAL A 72 1.97 7.81 -14.77
N PRO A 73 2.02 9.15 -14.78
CA PRO A 73 2.14 9.93 -13.55
C PRO A 73 1.01 9.64 -12.56
N LEU A 74 1.38 9.43 -11.30
CA LEU A 74 0.44 9.22 -10.21
C LEU A 74 -0.14 10.56 -9.74
N ALA A 75 -1.46 10.61 -9.64
CA ALA A 75 -2.23 11.72 -9.10
C ALA A 75 -2.52 11.47 -7.61
N PRO A 76 -2.11 12.39 -6.71
CA PRO A 76 -2.41 12.27 -5.28
C PRO A 76 -3.91 12.10 -5.01
N GLU A 77 -4.23 11.20 -4.07
CA GLU A 77 -5.57 10.86 -3.60
C GLU A 77 -6.52 10.24 -4.66
N ILE A 78 -6.01 9.95 -5.87
CA ILE A 78 -6.75 9.34 -6.98
C ILE A 78 -6.11 8.03 -7.41
N SER A 79 -4.79 8.03 -7.62
CA SER A 79 -4.07 6.84 -8.06
C SER A 79 -3.93 5.83 -6.94
N ILE A 80 -4.12 4.55 -7.28
CA ILE A 80 -3.94 3.45 -6.35
C ILE A 80 -3.03 2.36 -6.91
N ALA A 81 -2.30 1.70 -6.00
CA ALA A 81 -1.66 0.42 -6.25
C ALA A 81 -2.65 -0.71 -5.98
N VAL A 82 -2.65 -1.75 -6.82
CA VAL A 82 -3.55 -2.90 -6.73
C VAL A 82 -2.82 -4.20 -7.03
N ASP A 83 -3.47 -5.33 -6.78
CA ASP A 83 -3.09 -6.63 -7.36
C ASP A 83 -3.73 -6.79 -8.76
N PRO A 84 -2.93 -6.77 -9.86
CA PRO A 84 -3.44 -6.87 -11.23
C PRO A 84 -4.16 -8.18 -11.54
N LYS A 85 -3.98 -9.22 -10.73
CA LYS A 85 -4.70 -10.49 -10.86
C LYS A 85 -6.21 -10.33 -10.61
N TYR A 86 -6.58 -9.35 -9.78
CA TYR A 86 -7.97 -9.11 -9.38
C TYR A 86 -8.52 -7.79 -9.92
N ILE A 87 -7.70 -6.74 -9.94
CA ILE A 87 -8.10 -5.41 -10.44
C ILE A 87 -7.15 -5.03 -11.57
N PRO A 88 -7.59 -5.08 -12.84
CA PRO A 88 -6.74 -4.71 -13.97
C PRO A 88 -6.23 -3.28 -13.87
N LEU A 89 -4.96 -3.05 -14.23
CA LEU A 89 -4.42 -1.69 -14.37
C LEU A 89 -5.22 -0.89 -15.39
N GLY A 90 -5.41 0.40 -15.11
CA GLY A 90 -6.29 1.32 -15.85
C GLY A 90 -7.75 1.29 -15.41
N SER A 91 -8.14 0.40 -14.49
CA SER A 91 -9.50 0.35 -13.96
C SER A 91 -9.88 1.61 -13.20
N CYS A 92 -11.15 2.01 -13.33
CA CYS A 92 -11.77 3.05 -12.51
C CYS A 92 -12.62 2.38 -11.42
N LEU A 93 -12.44 2.81 -10.18
CA LEU A 93 -13.12 2.27 -9.03
C LEU A 93 -13.85 3.37 -8.28
N LEU A 94 -15.06 3.07 -7.79
CA LEU A 94 -15.71 3.87 -6.77
C LEU A 94 -15.32 3.31 -5.40
N ALA A 95 -14.88 4.18 -4.50
CA ALA A 95 -14.51 3.82 -3.14
C ALA A 95 -15.39 4.57 -2.14
N ALA A 96 -15.92 3.86 -1.14
CA ALA A 96 -16.45 4.47 0.08
C ALA A 96 -15.33 4.52 1.12
N VAL A 97 -14.65 5.66 1.18
CA VAL A 97 -13.52 5.91 2.07
C VAL A 97 -14.03 6.38 3.43
N PRO A 98 -13.67 5.72 4.54
CA PRO A 98 -14.12 6.16 5.87
C PRO A 98 -13.48 7.49 6.27
N ILE A 99 -14.29 8.35 6.89
CA ILE A 99 -13.84 9.63 7.45
C ILE A 99 -13.78 9.46 8.98
N ALA A 100 -12.60 9.63 9.56
CA ALA A 100 -12.41 9.65 11.00
C ALA A 100 -12.41 11.08 11.56
N ASN A 101 -12.96 11.25 12.76
CA ASN A 101 -12.85 12.51 13.50
C ASN A 101 -11.46 12.64 14.18
N LYS A 102 -11.20 13.75 14.87
CA LYS A 102 -9.92 14.00 15.58
C LYS A 102 -9.56 12.96 16.65
N LYS A 103 -10.50 12.10 17.05
CA LYS A 103 -10.30 11.01 18.01
C LYS A 103 -10.09 9.65 17.32
N GLY A 104 -9.98 9.61 15.99
CA GLY A 104 -9.83 8.38 15.21
C GLY A 104 -11.13 7.57 15.05
N ILE A 105 -12.28 8.11 15.47
CA ILE A 105 -13.56 7.42 15.35
C ILE A 105 -14.14 7.70 13.96
N VAL A 106 -14.47 6.64 13.21
CA VAL A 106 -15.16 6.74 11.91
C VAL A 106 -16.54 7.36 12.12
N VAL A 107 -16.79 8.50 11.48
CA VAL A 107 -18.04 9.27 11.57
C VAL A 107 -18.85 9.27 10.28
N GLY A 108 -18.32 8.71 9.20
CA GLY A 108 -18.99 8.65 7.91
C GLY A 108 -18.09 8.06 6.83
N HIS A 109 -18.56 8.15 5.58
CA HIS A 109 -17.78 7.77 4.40
C HIS A 109 -17.86 8.86 3.34
N GLU A 110 -16.74 9.10 2.67
CA GLU A 110 -16.62 9.92 1.47
C GLU A 110 -16.52 9.01 0.25
N PHE A 111 -17.32 9.27 -0.77
CA PHE A 111 -17.23 8.53 -2.02
C PHE A 111 -16.19 9.17 -2.94
N ARG A 112 -15.20 8.39 -3.38
CA ARG A 112 -14.11 8.83 -4.25
C ARG A 112 -13.99 7.95 -5.48
N LEU A 113 -13.61 8.56 -6.61
CA LEU A 113 -13.17 7.80 -7.79
C LEU A 113 -11.66 7.58 -7.71
N LEU A 114 -11.24 6.34 -7.89
CA LEU A 114 -9.85 5.91 -7.83
C LEU A 114 -9.44 5.25 -9.15
N LEU A 115 -8.17 5.39 -9.51
CA LEU A 115 -7.59 4.81 -10.72
C LEU A 115 -6.48 3.82 -10.36
N ALA A 116 -6.65 2.55 -10.76
CA ALA A 116 -5.62 1.53 -10.62
C ALA A 116 -4.46 1.81 -11.58
N GLN A 117 -3.40 2.46 -11.10
CA GLN A 117 -2.28 2.92 -11.95
C GLN A 117 -0.93 2.36 -11.53
N ASP A 118 -0.88 1.66 -10.40
CA ASP A 118 0.35 1.12 -9.86
C ASP A 118 0.21 -0.31 -9.32
N VAL A 119 1.33 -0.92 -8.99
CA VAL A 119 1.41 -2.23 -8.32
C VAL A 119 2.35 -2.14 -7.13
N GLY A 120 2.10 -2.92 -6.09
CA GLY A 120 3.00 -3.00 -4.94
C GLY A 120 3.24 -4.44 -4.55
N GLY A 121 4.49 -4.77 -4.19
CA GLY A 121 4.88 -6.12 -3.81
C GLY A 121 4.07 -6.70 -2.64
N ALA A 122 3.68 -5.83 -1.70
CA ALA A 122 2.84 -6.15 -0.54
C ALA A 122 1.33 -6.08 -0.83
N ILE A 123 0.91 -5.48 -1.95
CA ILE A 123 -0.51 -5.28 -2.28
C ILE A 123 -1.01 -6.54 -3.00
N ARG A 124 -1.66 -7.43 -2.27
CA ARG A 124 -2.04 -8.77 -2.76
C ARG A 124 -3.49 -9.09 -2.44
N GLY A 125 -4.17 -9.74 -3.38
CA GLY A 125 -5.57 -10.14 -3.23
C GLY A 125 -6.59 -9.11 -3.73
N ALA A 126 -7.86 -9.50 -3.75
CA ALA A 126 -8.96 -8.65 -4.21
C ALA A 126 -9.33 -7.54 -3.22
N GLY A 127 -8.86 -7.64 -1.97
CA GLY A 127 -9.28 -6.81 -0.85
C GLY A 127 -8.35 -5.63 -0.55
N HIS A 128 -7.21 -5.54 -1.21
CA HIS A 128 -6.11 -4.67 -0.79
C HIS A 128 -5.75 -3.69 -1.90
N VAL A 129 -5.84 -2.40 -1.60
CA VAL A 129 -5.38 -1.31 -2.47
C VAL A 129 -4.58 -0.30 -1.65
N ASP A 130 -3.62 0.39 -2.25
CA ASP A 130 -2.87 1.46 -1.57
C ASP A 130 -3.06 2.78 -2.30
N VAL A 131 -3.39 3.85 -1.58
CA VAL A 131 -3.71 5.16 -2.16
C VAL A 131 -2.46 6.03 -2.15
N TYR A 132 -2.08 6.49 -3.32
CA TYR A 132 -0.97 7.43 -3.45
C TYR A 132 -1.39 8.81 -2.93
N PHE A 133 -0.83 9.26 -1.79
CA PHE A 133 -1.15 10.57 -1.20
C PHE A 133 -0.28 11.73 -1.69
N GLY A 134 0.65 11.47 -2.62
CA GLY A 134 1.65 12.45 -3.04
C GLY A 134 2.97 12.34 -2.26
N THR A 135 3.79 13.37 -2.36
CA THR A 135 5.12 13.41 -1.73
C THR A 135 5.18 14.44 -0.59
N GLY A 136 6.16 14.25 0.31
CA GLY A 136 6.42 15.18 1.41
C GLY A 136 5.65 14.87 2.71
N LYS A 137 5.92 15.69 3.74
CA LYS A 137 5.50 15.40 5.12
C LYS A 137 3.98 15.36 5.32
N GLU A 138 3.23 16.17 4.60
CA GLU A 138 1.77 16.19 4.72
C GLU A 138 1.12 14.97 4.08
N ALA A 139 1.62 14.53 2.92
CA ALA A 139 1.23 13.26 2.31
C ALA A 139 1.54 12.09 3.25
N GLN A 140 2.71 12.11 3.88
CA GLN A 140 3.09 11.10 4.86
C GLN A 140 2.16 11.03 6.07
N LYS A 141 1.80 12.18 6.64
CA LYS A 141 0.83 12.20 7.73
C LYS A 141 -0.50 11.62 7.28
N LYS A 142 -1.02 12.03 6.12
CA LYS A 142 -2.29 11.51 5.58
C LYS A 142 -2.26 9.99 5.42
N ALA A 143 -1.22 9.45 4.77
CA ALA A 143 -1.05 8.02 4.57
C ALA A 143 -1.05 7.23 5.89
N ASN A 144 -0.30 7.71 6.90
CA ASN A 144 -0.21 7.02 8.20
C ASN A 144 -1.55 6.94 8.96
N TYR A 145 -2.46 7.89 8.76
CA TYR A 145 -3.80 7.86 9.37
C TYR A 145 -4.81 7.07 8.55
N PHE A 146 -4.44 6.64 7.35
CA PHE A 146 -5.34 6.04 6.39
C PHE A 146 -5.18 4.52 6.42
N ASN A 147 -5.50 3.89 7.55
CA ASN A 147 -5.58 2.44 7.66
C ASN A 147 -6.99 2.07 8.11
N HIS A 148 -7.89 1.96 7.13
CA HIS A 148 -9.29 1.74 7.40
C HIS A 148 -9.97 0.91 6.32
N TYR A 149 -10.92 0.11 6.78
CA TYR A 149 -11.78 -0.71 5.93
C TYR A 149 -12.78 0.15 5.17
N GLY A 150 -12.93 -0.14 3.89
CA GLY A 150 -13.86 0.55 2.99
C GLY A 150 -14.60 -0.41 2.08
N ARG A 151 -15.38 0.16 1.16
CA ARG A 151 -16.01 -0.60 0.07
C ARG A 151 -15.47 -0.11 -1.25
N LEU A 152 -15.17 -1.04 -2.15
CA LEU A 152 -14.68 -0.77 -3.50
C LEU A 152 -15.64 -1.39 -4.52
N TRP A 153 -15.93 -0.64 -5.57
CA TRP A 153 -16.70 -1.11 -6.71
C TRP A 153 -15.91 -0.84 -7.99
N LEU A 154 -15.63 -1.90 -8.74
CA LEU A 154 -15.07 -1.78 -10.08
C LEU A 154 -16.13 -1.23 -11.03
N LEU A 155 -15.83 -0.12 -11.70
CA LEU A 155 -16.74 0.49 -12.67
C LEU A 155 -16.49 -0.09 -14.05
N LEU A 156 -17.51 -0.77 -14.60
CA LEU A 156 -17.44 -1.41 -15.89
C LEU A 156 -18.29 -0.65 -16.92
N PRO A 157 -17.84 -0.54 -18.18
CA PRO A 157 -18.67 -0.02 -19.27
C PRO A 157 -19.94 -0.84 -19.43
N LYS A 158 -21.06 -0.17 -19.70
CA LYS A 158 -22.40 -0.78 -19.82
C LYS A 158 -22.45 -1.97 -20.79
N ASP A 159 -21.68 -1.91 -21.88
CA ASP A 159 -21.69 -2.93 -22.93
C ASP A 159 -20.78 -4.14 -22.64
N LYS A 160 -20.02 -4.10 -21.53
CA LYS A 160 -19.17 -5.19 -21.04
C LYS A 160 -19.70 -5.83 -19.76
N ALA A 161 -20.98 -5.61 -19.41
CA ALA A 161 -21.60 -6.12 -18.19
C ALA A 161 -21.89 -7.65 -18.20
N GLU A 162 -21.33 -8.42 -19.14
CA GLU A 162 -21.13 -9.85 -18.97
C GLU A 162 -19.81 -10.08 -18.21
N VAL A 163 -19.79 -9.66 -16.95
CA VAL A 163 -18.78 -10.10 -16.01
C VAL A 163 -19.48 -11.09 -15.10
N GLU A 164 -18.95 -12.31 -15.00
CA GLU A 164 -19.26 -13.18 -13.87
C GLU A 164 -18.96 -12.37 -12.62
N VAL A 165 -20.01 -11.84 -11.99
CA VAL A 165 -19.93 -11.27 -10.67
C VAL A 165 -19.58 -12.45 -9.79
N VAL A 166 -18.28 -12.67 -9.57
CA VAL A 166 -17.84 -13.53 -8.49
C VAL A 166 -18.37 -12.83 -7.25
N PRO A 167 -19.36 -13.39 -6.56
CA PRO A 167 -19.81 -12.79 -5.32
C PRO A 167 -18.61 -12.87 -4.40
N VAL A 168 -17.97 -11.73 -4.17
CA VAL A 168 -17.12 -11.57 -3.01
C VAL A 168 -18.12 -11.68 -1.87
N GLU A 169 -18.19 -12.86 -1.22
CA GLU A 169 -18.81 -13.01 0.09
C GLU A 169 -18.49 -11.74 0.88
N GLU A 170 -19.46 -11.15 1.59
CA GLU A 170 -19.28 -9.97 2.44
C GLU A 170 -18.06 -10.14 3.36
N LYS A 171 -16.90 -9.87 2.81
CA LYS A 171 -15.61 -9.90 3.46
C LYS A 171 -15.22 -8.46 3.43
N ILE A 172 -15.26 -7.89 4.62
CA ILE A 172 -14.61 -6.64 4.95
C ILE A 172 -13.25 -6.65 4.23
N VAL A 173 -13.14 -5.77 3.24
CA VAL A 173 -12.01 -5.62 2.34
C VAL A 173 -10.89 -4.99 3.17
N GLU A 174 -9.87 -5.78 3.49
CA GLU A 174 -8.71 -5.35 4.28
C GLU A 174 -7.79 -4.51 3.42
N ILE A 175 -7.97 -3.20 3.51
CA ILE A 175 -7.16 -2.21 2.81
C ILE A 175 -5.99 -1.85 3.71
N ASP A 176 -4.84 -2.48 3.49
CA ASP A 176 -3.60 -2.22 4.22
C ASP A 176 -2.74 -1.18 3.47
N PHE A 177 -2.08 -0.27 4.19
CA PHE A 177 -1.43 0.90 3.58
C PHE A 177 -0.01 1.05 4.15
N ASP A 178 0.85 0.10 3.84
CA ASP A 178 2.29 0.18 4.11
C ASP A 178 2.94 1.19 3.16
N SER A 179 3.00 2.43 3.65
CA SER A 179 3.46 3.60 2.92
C SER A 179 4.86 3.47 2.29
N TRP A 180 4.90 3.56 0.97
CA TRP A 180 6.13 3.77 0.19
C TRP A 180 6.67 5.19 0.41
N PHE A 181 7.82 5.33 1.09
CA PHE A 181 8.60 6.57 1.07
C PHE A 181 9.99 6.30 0.50
N SER A 182 10.27 6.86 -0.68
CA SER A 182 11.64 7.16 -1.09
C SER A 182 12.05 8.50 -0.48
N SER A 183 13.19 8.50 0.20
CA SER A 183 13.89 9.67 0.76
C SER A 183 14.28 10.73 -0.27
#